data_AF-A0A8H7TRJ7-F1
#
_entry.id   AF-A0A8H7TRJ7-F1
#
_cell.length_a   1.000
_cell.length_b   1.000
_cell.length_c   1.000
_cell.angle_alpha   90.00
_cell.angle_beta   90.00
_cell.angle_gamma   90.00
#
_symmetry.space_group_name_H-M   'P 1'
#
loop_
_entity.id
_entity.type
_entity.pdbx_description
1 polymer ?
#
loop_
_entity_poly.entity_id
_entity_poly.type
_entity_poly.pdbx_seq_one_letter_code
_entity_poly.pdbx_strand_id
1 'polypeptide(L)'
;MGRQPGASDGQRVLGGGNMALASTQQPARHGSSRTAFKGCVLFCGVLELRLSPWQKPRPEGMPDKDPVAVLMPLFDAYPELARKKHFDDPRLSPMLAARETLPPRILLCVPGIDILLEEQMTFAERINEEDRNAGEPGRVEVFLEKDQNHAYLELPDVIVKPEIKERAWNRAVAFLRDTYALHGWTWTA
;
A
#
# COMPACT_ATOMS: atom_id res chain seq x y z
N MET A 1 21.86 5.87 31.66
CA MET A 1 21.92 5.19 30.35
C MET A 1 20.64 4.41 30.16
N GLY A 2 19.61 5.02 29.54
CA GLY A 2 18.33 4.38 29.27
C GLY A 2 18.23 4.03 27.79
N ARG A 3 17.92 2.76 27.46
CA ARG A 3 17.61 2.33 26.09
C ARG A 3 16.33 3.01 25.62
N GLN A 4 16.39 3.72 24.50
CA GLN A 4 15.20 4.15 23.76
C GLN A 4 14.68 2.96 22.93
N PRO A 5 13.38 2.63 22.98
CA PRO A 5 12.80 1.65 22.06
C PRO A 5 12.47 2.32 20.73
N GLY A 6 12.99 1.72 19.65
CA GLY A 6 12.87 2.18 18.28
C GLY A 6 11.42 2.28 17.78
N ALA A 7 11.16 3.33 17.03
CA ALA A 7 10.06 3.37 16.08
C ALA A 7 10.29 2.22 15.07
N SER A 8 9.27 1.39 14.83
CA SER A 8 9.38 0.33 13.84
C SER A 8 9.42 0.94 12.44
N ASP A 9 10.55 0.76 11.77
CA ASP A 9 10.89 1.31 10.46
C ASP A 9 9.95 0.85 9.33
N GLY A 10 9.77 1.75 8.35
CA GLY A 10 8.97 1.54 7.15
C GLY A 10 9.57 0.48 6.24
N GLN A 11 8.72 -0.41 5.73
CA GLN A 11 9.12 -1.57 4.93
C GLN A 11 8.60 -1.41 3.49
N ARG A 12 9.49 -1.51 2.48
CA ARG A 12 9.14 -1.55 1.05
C ARG A 12 9.63 -2.85 0.42
N VAL A 13 8.72 -3.58 -0.23
CA VAL A 13 8.90 -4.51 -1.37
C VAL A 13 7.52 -4.57 -2.07
N LEU A 14 7.43 -4.95 -3.34
CA LEU A 14 6.16 -5.02 -4.12
C LEU A 14 5.09 -5.94 -3.48
N GLY A 15 5.49 -7.02 -2.78
CA GLY A 15 4.63 -7.79 -1.86
C GLY A 15 4.56 -7.25 -0.42
N GLY A 16 5.41 -6.28 -0.10
CA GLY A 16 5.49 -5.60 1.19
C GLY A 16 4.30 -4.67 1.46
N GLY A 17 3.64 -4.11 0.45
CA GLY A 17 2.42 -3.33 0.65
C GLY A 17 1.28 -4.15 1.26
N ASN A 18 1.06 -5.37 0.73
CA ASN A 18 0.14 -6.34 1.31
C ASN A 18 0.53 -6.68 2.76
N MET A 19 1.79 -7.06 2.98
CA MET A 19 2.29 -7.41 4.31
C MET A 19 2.19 -6.25 5.31
N ALA A 20 2.41 -5.01 4.87
CA ALA A 20 2.35 -3.85 5.73
C ALA A 20 0.94 -3.67 6.30
N LEU A 21 -0.09 -3.73 5.46
CA LEU A 21 -1.47 -3.66 5.93
C LEU A 21 -1.91 -4.95 6.64
N ALA A 22 -1.51 -6.13 6.18
CA ALA A 22 -1.79 -7.38 6.88
C ALA A 22 -1.22 -7.38 8.32
N SER A 23 -0.06 -6.76 8.53
CA SER A 23 0.56 -6.63 9.86
C SER A 23 -0.26 -5.78 10.82
N THR A 24 -1.05 -4.82 10.31
CA THR A 24 -1.92 -3.96 11.12
C THR A 24 -3.12 -4.74 11.67
N GLN A 25 -3.51 -5.84 11.01
CA GLN A 25 -4.67 -6.66 11.36
C GLN A 25 -4.45 -7.53 12.62
N GLN A 26 -3.26 -7.51 13.22
CA GLN A 26 -3.02 -8.24 14.46
C GLN A 26 -3.63 -7.48 15.67
N PRO A 27 -4.30 -8.15 16.62
CA PRO A 27 -4.86 -7.55 17.85
C PRO A 27 -3.93 -6.57 18.58
N ALA A 28 -2.64 -6.88 18.62
CA ALA A 28 -1.65 -6.04 19.28
C ALA A 28 -1.22 -4.80 18.47
N ARG A 29 -1.74 -4.59 17.26
CA ARG A 29 -1.22 -3.61 16.29
C ARG A 29 -2.26 -2.57 15.84
N HIS A 30 -3.45 -2.57 16.43
CA HIS A 30 -4.50 -1.59 16.14
C HIS A 30 -4.98 -0.85 17.39
N GLY A 31 -5.71 0.26 17.18
CA GLY A 31 -6.31 1.08 18.24
C GLY A 31 -5.30 1.70 19.22
N SER A 32 -5.62 1.65 20.52
CA SER A 32 -4.83 2.24 21.61
C SER A 32 -3.56 1.46 21.98
N SER A 33 -3.20 0.42 21.21
CA SER A 33 -1.98 -0.35 21.47
C SER A 33 -0.71 0.50 21.36
N ARG A 34 0.26 0.24 22.25
CA ARG A 34 1.60 0.89 22.20
C ARG A 34 2.34 0.57 20.90
N THR A 35 2.04 -0.56 20.30
CA THR A 35 2.62 -1.02 19.03
C THR A 35 1.70 -0.78 17.83
N ALA A 36 0.69 0.08 17.98
CA ALA A 36 -0.19 0.45 16.89
C ALA A 36 0.54 1.28 15.83
N PHE A 37 0.34 0.92 14.56
CA PHE A 37 0.88 1.66 13.43
C PHE A 37 0.23 3.05 13.36
N LYS A 38 1.06 4.08 13.20
CA LYS A 38 0.62 5.48 13.14
C LYS A 38 0.34 5.96 11.72
N GLY A 39 1.01 5.36 10.76
CA GLY A 39 0.69 5.51 9.36
C GLY A 39 1.36 4.40 8.54
N CYS A 40 0.98 4.29 7.28
CA CYS A 40 1.59 3.35 6.35
C CYS A 40 1.73 3.99 4.97
N VAL A 41 2.83 3.70 4.28
CA VAL A 41 3.03 4.09 2.88
C VAL A 41 3.20 2.82 2.05
N LEU A 42 2.40 2.69 1.00
CA LEU A 42 2.45 1.58 0.08
C LEU A 42 2.87 2.07 -1.29
N PHE A 43 3.79 1.34 -1.94
CA PHE A 43 4.20 1.58 -3.32
C PHE A 43 3.75 0.39 -4.15
N CYS A 44 2.84 0.63 -5.10
CA CYS A 44 2.27 -0.43 -5.94
C CYS A 44 1.78 -1.62 -5.09
N GLY A 45 1.06 -1.35 -4.00
CA GLY A 45 0.77 -2.35 -2.98
C GLY A 45 -0.40 -3.26 -3.39
N VAL A 46 -0.21 -4.58 -3.25
CA VAL A 46 -1.27 -5.55 -3.55
C VAL A 46 -2.29 -5.63 -2.42
N LEU A 47 -3.56 -5.33 -2.70
CA LEU A 47 -4.64 -5.29 -1.71
C LEU A 47 -5.69 -6.39 -1.86
N GLU A 48 -5.86 -6.91 -3.08
CA GLU A 48 -6.81 -7.97 -3.40
C GLU A 48 -6.07 -9.19 -3.95
N LEU A 49 -5.92 -10.23 -3.11
CA LEU A 49 -5.28 -11.50 -3.49
C LEU A 49 -6.31 -12.61 -3.74
N ARG A 50 -7.63 -12.35 -3.63
CA ARG A 50 -8.68 -13.29 -4.06
C ARG A 50 -8.77 -13.40 -5.58
N LEU A 51 -8.33 -12.36 -6.30
CA LEU A 51 -8.22 -12.36 -7.75
C LEU A 51 -6.77 -12.68 -8.15
N SER A 52 -6.60 -13.64 -9.05
CA SER A 52 -5.31 -13.84 -9.72
C SER A 52 -4.98 -12.63 -10.62
N PRO A 53 -3.71 -12.37 -10.94
CA PRO A 53 -3.31 -11.21 -11.75
C PRO A 53 -4.08 -11.06 -13.08
N TRP A 54 -4.37 -12.16 -13.78
CA TRP A 54 -5.11 -12.16 -15.05
C TRP A 54 -6.63 -11.94 -14.91
N GLN A 55 -7.16 -11.97 -13.69
CA GLN A 55 -8.55 -11.66 -13.40
C GLN A 55 -8.74 -10.19 -13.02
N LYS A 56 -7.66 -9.47 -12.77
CA LYS A 56 -7.73 -8.05 -12.39
C LYS A 56 -8.07 -7.19 -13.60
N PRO A 57 -8.85 -6.12 -13.41
CA PRO A 57 -9.14 -5.17 -14.47
C PRO A 57 -7.87 -4.56 -15.06
N ARG A 58 -7.86 -4.40 -16.37
CA ARG A 58 -6.74 -3.79 -17.09
C ARG A 58 -6.97 -2.28 -17.18
N PRO A 59 -6.03 -1.45 -16.72
CA PRO A 59 -6.17 0.00 -16.82
C PRO A 59 -5.95 0.48 -18.25
N GLU A 60 -6.37 1.72 -18.51
CA GLU A 60 -6.07 2.41 -19.76
C GLU A 60 -4.55 2.56 -19.94
N GLY A 61 -4.06 2.37 -21.17
CA GLY A 61 -2.64 2.50 -21.50
C GLY A 61 -1.79 1.24 -21.28
N MET A 62 -2.36 0.17 -20.70
CA MET A 62 -1.64 -1.10 -20.57
C MET A 62 -1.50 -1.80 -21.94
N PRO A 63 -0.29 -2.19 -22.38
CA PRO A 63 -0.09 -2.82 -23.69
C PRO A 63 -0.84 -4.14 -23.82
N ASP A 64 -1.44 -4.44 -24.97
CA ASP A 64 -2.16 -5.70 -25.23
C ASP A 64 -1.29 -6.94 -24.93
N LYS A 65 -0.01 -6.86 -25.33
CA LYS A 65 1.01 -7.84 -24.98
C LYS A 65 1.78 -7.34 -23.76
N ASP A 66 1.42 -7.86 -22.60
CA ASP A 66 2.13 -7.55 -21.36
C ASP A 66 3.53 -8.20 -21.39
N PRO A 67 4.62 -7.41 -21.39
CA PRO A 67 5.98 -7.93 -21.47
C PRO A 67 6.38 -8.79 -20.26
N VAL A 68 5.65 -8.71 -19.14
CA VAL A 68 5.87 -9.52 -17.94
C VAL A 68 4.81 -10.61 -17.75
N ALA A 69 3.97 -10.88 -18.75
CA ALA A 69 2.93 -11.91 -18.68
C ALA A 69 3.47 -13.31 -18.27
N VAL A 70 4.70 -13.64 -18.69
CA VAL A 70 5.37 -14.90 -18.33
C VAL A 70 5.66 -15.03 -16.83
N LEU A 71 5.74 -13.91 -16.10
CA LEU A 71 5.96 -13.85 -14.66
C LEU A 71 4.64 -13.89 -13.87
N MET A 72 3.48 -13.78 -14.52
CA MET A 72 2.18 -13.77 -13.83
C MET A 72 1.93 -15.02 -12.96
N PRO A 73 2.30 -16.25 -13.38
CA PRO A 73 2.21 -17.41 -12.51
C PRO A 73 3.11 -17.29 -11.25
N LEU A 74 4.26 -16.62 -11.35
CA LEU A 74 5.13 -16.38 -10.18
C LEU A 74 4.47 -15.43 -9.18
N PHE A 75 3.75 -14.41 -9.66
CA PHE A 75 3.00 -13.52 -8.78
C PHE A 75 1.82 -14.23 -8.09
N ASP A 76 1.23 -15.25 -8.72
CA ASP A 76 0.15 -16.04 -8.15
C ASP A 76 0.63 -17.21 -7.27
N ALA A 77 1.89 -17.62 -7.38
CA ALA A 77 2.42 -18.79 -6.67
C ALA A 77 2.31 -18.67 -5.13
N TYR A 78 2.46 -17.46 -4.57
CA TYR A 78 2.25 -17.21 -3.14
C TYR A 78 0.77 -17.22 -2.75
N PRO A 79 -0.11 -16.41 -3.37
CA PRO A 79 -1.52 -16.36 -2.98
C PRO A 79 -2.34 -17.58 -3.37
N GLU A 80 -2.01 -18.32 -4.43
CA GLU A 80 -2.89 -19.40 -4.96
C GLU A 80 -3.27 -20.42 -3.87
N LEU A 81 -2.27 -20.92 -3.12
CA LEU A 81 -2.50 -21.89 -2.05
C LEU A 81 -3.18 -21.24 -0.84
N ALA A 82 -2.78 -20.02 -0.48
CA ALA A 82 -3.35 -19.29 0.64
C ALA A 82 -4.82 -18.93 0.40
N ARG A 83 -5.17 -18.53 -0.82
CA ARG A 83 -6.52 -18.12 -1.26
C ARG A 83 -7.56 -19.20 -1.00
N LYS A 84 -7.22 -20.48 -1.21
CA LYS A 84 -8.15 -21.60 -0.96
C LYS A 84 -8.59 -21.71 0.50
N LYS A 85 -7.72 -21.30 1.44
CA LYS A 85 -7.94 -21.43 2.89
C LYS A 85 -8.31 -20.12 3.57
N HIS A 86 -7.82 -19.00 3.04
CA HIS A 86 -7.86 -17.69 3.67
C HIS A 86 -8.55 -16.66 2.76
N PHE A 87 -9.50 -17.11 1.93
CA PHE A 87 -10.21 -16.27 0.95
C PHE A 87 -10.77 -15.00 1.59
N ASP A 88 -11.45 -15.13 2.72
CA ASP A 88 -12.07 -14.03 3.46
C ASP A 88 -11.20 -13.47 4.59
N ASP A 89 -9.90 -13.81 4.64
CA ASP A 89 -8.98 -13.31 5.67
C ASP A 89 -8.40 -11.95 5.25
N PRO A 90 -8.63 -10.86 6.00
CA PRO A 90 -8.09 -9.54 5.68
C PRO A 90 -6.56 -9.46 5.75
N ARG A 91 -5.88 -10.48 6.34
CA ARG A 91 -4.42 -10.60 6.30
C ARG A 91 -3.90 -11.15 4.97
N LEU A 92 -4.74 -11.86 4.21
CA LEU A 92 -4.43 -12.21 2.83
C LEU A 92 -4.79 -11.05 1.91
N SER A 93 -6.00 -10.51 2.04
CA SER A 93 -6.50 -9.44 1.18
C SER A 93 -6.93 -8.24 2.03
N PRO A 94 -6.04 -7.27 2.27
CA PRO A 94 -6.36 -6.04 3.01
C PRO A 94 -7.55 -5.26 2.45
N MET A 95 -7.95 -5.50 1.20
CA MET A 95 -9.23 -5.04 0.65
C MET A 95 -10.43 -5.36 1.57
N LEU A 96 -10.36 -6.43 2.37
CA LEU A 96 -11.39 -6.86 3.31
C LEU A 96 -11.21 -6.31 4.74
N ALA A 97 -10.13 -5.58 5.01
CA ALA A 97 -9.84 -5.09 6.36
C ALA A 97 -10.95 -4.14 6.85
N ALA A 98 -11.36 -4.30 8.10
CA ALA A 98 -12.21 -3.34 8.78
C ALA A 98 -11.42 -2.05 9.02
N ARG A 99 -12.05 -0.88 8.90
CA ARG A 99 -11.34 0.41 9.10
C ARG A 99 -10.68 0.52 10.48
N GLU A 100 -11.23 -0.12 11.51
CA GLU A 100 -10.74 -0.03 12.89
C GLU A 100 -9.40 -0.76 13.08
N THR A 101 -9.07 -1.71 12.21
CA THR A 101 -7.80 -2.45 12.26
C THR A 101 -6.71 -1.78 11.43
N LEU A 102 -7.07 -0.77 10.64
CA LEU A 102 -6.14 -0.04 9.79
C LEU A 102 -5.46 1.13 10.53
N PRO A 103 -4.25 1.54 10.10
CA PRO A 103 -3.61 2.76 10.60
C PRO A 103 -4.50 3.99 10.37
N PRO A 104 -4.38 5.03 11.20
CA PRO A 104 -5.16 6.26 11.06
C PRO A 104 -4.72 7.14 9.89
N ARG A 105 -3.60 6.81 9.23
CA ARG A 105 -3.13 7.48 8.01
C ARG A 105 -2.54 6.47 7.04
N ILE A 106 -2.94 6.52 5.78
CA ILE A 106 -2.42 5.63 4.74
C ILE A 106 -2.09 6.47 3.50
N LEU A 107 -0.92 6.26 2.90
CA LEU A 107 -0.57 6.80 1.59
C LEU A 107 -0.39 5.65 0.60
N LEU A 108 -1.16 5.68 -0.48
CA LEU A 108 -1.00 4.78 -1.62
C LEU A 108 -0.27 5.54 -2.74
N CYS A 109 0.94 5.11 -3.09
CA CYS A 109 1.66 5.56 -4.27
C CYS A 109 1.36 4.62 -5.43
N VAL A 110 0.48 5.07 -6.33
CA VAL A 110 -0.19 4.23 -7.32
C VAL A 110 0.28 4.61 -8.73
N PRO A 111 0.87 3.67 -9.49
CA PRO A 111 1.07 3.84 -10.93
C PRO A 111 -0.26 3.69 -11.69
N GLY A 112 -0.48 4.49 -12.73
CA GLY A 112 -1.72 4.45 -13.52
C GLY A 112 -1.77 3.34 -14.57
N ILE A 113 -0.62 2.78 -14.97
CA ILE A 113 -0.52 1.66 -15.92
C ILE A 113 -0.15 0.39 -15.14
N ASP A 114 -1.06 -0.04 -14.26
CA ASP A 114 -0.88 -1.18 -13.36
C ASP A 114 -2.21 -1.89 -13.07
N ILE A 115 -2.21 -3.23 -13.09
CA ILE A 115 -3.36 -4.07 -12.73
C ILE A 115 -3.79 -3.91 -11.27
N LEU A 116 -2.95 -3.29 -10.44
CA LEU A 116 -3.26 -2.95 -9.05
C LEU A 116 -3.93 -1.58 -8.90
N LEU A 117 -4.16 -0.83 -10.00
CA LEU A 117 -4.77 0.50 -9.95
C LEU A 117 -6.18 0.43 -9.35
N GLU A 118 -7.05 -0.39 -9.93
CA GLU A 118 -8.46 -0.42 -9.54
C GLU A 118 -8.63 -0.84 -8.07
N GLU A 119 -7.95 -1.89 -7.61
CA GLU A 119 -8.03 -2.30 -6.22
C GLU A 119 -7.56 -1.23 -5.23
N GLN A 120 -6.54 -0.44 -5.57
CA GLN A 120 -6.04 0.62 -4.70
C GLN A 120 -7.02 1.80 -4.65
N MET A 121 -7.63 2.15 -5.78
CA MET A 121 -8.66 3.19 -5.84
C MET A 121 -9.93 2.77 -5.08
N THR A 122 -10.42 1.56 -5.31
CA THR A 122 -11.60 1.02 -4.61
C THR A 122 -11.37 0.90 -3.11
N PHE A 123 -10.19 0.47 -2.67
CA PHE A 123 -9.85 0.43 -1.26
C PHE A 123 -9.86 1.83 -0.63
N ALA A 124 -9.23 2.81 -1.28
CA ALA A 124 -9.19 4.17 -0.79
C ALA A 124 -10.59 4.80 -0.71
N GLU A 125 -11.42 4.59 -1.73
CA GLU A 125 -12.79 5.05 -1.76
C GLU A 125 -13.62 4.45 -0.62
N ARG A 126 -13.60 3.11 -0.49
CA ARG A 126 -14.33 2.37 0.56
C ARG A 126 -13.96 2.88 1.95
N ILE A 127 -12.67 2.85 2.30
CA ILE A 127 -12.23 3.22 3.66
C ILE A 127 -12.51 4.70 3.95
N ASN A 128 -12.30 5.59 2.98
CA ASN A 128 -12.60 7.00 3.18
C ASN A 128 -14.11 7.27 3.30
N GLU A 129 -14.96 6.49 2.63
CA GLU A 129 -16.41 6.55 2.81
C GLU A 129 -16.83 6.05 4.19
N GLU A 130 -16.28 4.92 4.63
CA GLU A 130 -16.50 4.39 5.98
C GLU A 130 -16.08 5.40 7.07
N ASP A 131 -14.94 6.10 6.90
CA ASP A 131 -14.51 7.17 7.80
C ASP A 131 -15.47 8.36 7.81
N ARG A 132 -15.89 8.84 6.63
CA ARG A 132 -16.85 9.96 6.52
C ARG A 132 -18.18 9.61 7.17
N ASN A 133 -18.66 8.38 6.99
CA ASN A 133 -19.90 7.90 7.62
C ASN A 133 -19.77 7.83 9.16
N ALA A 134 -18.55 7.65 9.68
CA ALA A 134 -18.24 7.71 11.10
C ALA A 134 -17.97 9.15 11.62
N GLY A 135 -18.05 10.16 10.76
CA GLY A 135 -17.76 11.56 11.12
C GLY A 135 -16.27 11.92 11.16
N GLU A 136 -15.41 11.06 10.63
CA GLU A 136 -13.96 11.24 10.58
C GLU A 136 -13.52 11.73 9.18
N PRO A 137 -12.39 12.45 9.06
CA PRO A 137 -11.78 12.72 7.76
C PRO A 137 -11.29 11.41 7.13
N GLY A 138 -11.28 11.34 5.79
CA GLY A 138 -10.74 10.17 5.08
C GLY A 138 -9.25 9.98 5.38
N ARG A 139 -8.87 8.78 5.81
CA ARG A 139 -7.48 8.44 6.18
C ARG A 139 -6.56 8.07 5.02
N VAL A 140 -7.11 7.70 3.86
CA VAL A 140 -6.36 7.17 2.72
C VAL A 140 -6.09 8.27 1.70
N GLU A 141 -4.82 8.62 1.56
CA GLU A 141 -4.29 9.56 0.58
C GLU A 141 -3.78 8.76 -0.64
N VAL A 142 -4.15 9.17 -1.85
CA VAL A 142 -3.66 8.54 -3.10
C VAL A 142 -2.73 9.52 -3.83
N PHE A 143 -1.52 9.06 -4.12
CA PHE A 143 -0.57 9.72 -5.00
C PHE A 143 -0.48 8.94 -6.32
N LEU A 144 -1.20 9.41 -7.34
CA LEU A 144 -1.30 8.75 -8.63
C LEU A 144 -0.25 9.29 -9.62
N GLU A 145 0.63 8.42 -10.09
CA GLU A 145 1.53 8.67 -11.22
C GLU A 145 0.91 8.03 -12.47
N LYS A 146 0.03 8.79 -13.14
CA LYS A 146 -0.88 8.29 -14.19
C LYS A 146 -0.16 7.54 -15.33
N ASP A 147 0.97 8.04 -15.77
CA ASP A 147 1.66 7.53 -16.97
C ASP A 147 2.77 6.51 -16.64
N GLN A 148 2.77 5.97 -15.42
CA GLN A 148 3.81 5.06 -14.93
C GLN A 148 3.32 3.62 -14.85
N ASN A 149 4.25 2.68 -15.09
CA ASN A 149 4.01 1.24 -14.97
C ASN A 149 4.21 0.75 -13.52
N HIS A 150 3.79 -0.49 -13.27
CA HIS A 150 4.12 -1.20 -12.03
C HIS A 150 5.63 -1.09 -11.71
N ALA A 151 5.94 -0.84 -10.43
CA ALA A 151 7.31 -0.72 -9.93
C ALA A 151 8.19 0.35 -10.62
N TYR A 152 7.61 1.44 -11.15
CA TYR A 152 8.35 2.53 -11.85
C TYR A 152 9.54 3.11 -11.06
N LEU A 153 9.53 3.01 -9.73
CA LEU A 153 10.64 3.42 -8.87
C LEU A 153 11.90 2.57 -9.05
N GLU A 154 11.74 1.29 -9.39
CA GLU A 154 12.81 0.31 -9.53
C GLU A 154 13.32 0.22 -10.97
N LEU A 155 12.60 0.79 -11.94
CA LEU A 155 13.01 0.78 -13.34
C LEU A 155 14.25 1.67 -13.56
N PRO A 156 15.19 1.32 -14.44
CA PRO A 156 16.35 2.16 -14.73
C PRO A 156 15.99 3.59 -15.17
N ASP A 157 16.88 4.56 -14.88
CA ASP A 157 16.63 5.99 -15.17
C ASP A 157 16.44 6.30 -16.66
N VAL A 158 16.93 5.42 -17.54
CA VAL A 158 16.71 5.51 -18.99
C VAL A 158 15.26 5.21 -19.40
N ILE A 159 14.49 4.54 -18.53
CA ILE A 159 13.07 4.21 -18.74
C ILE A 159 12.19 5.20 -17.97
N VAL A 160 12.49 5.42 -16.69
CA VAL A 160 11.73 6.31 -15.81
C VAL A 160 12.66 7.39 -15.29
N LYS A 161 12.37 8.64 -15.67
CA LYS A 161 13.23 9.76 -15.29
C LYS A 161 13.33 9.92 -13.77
N PRO A 162 14.51 10.27 -13.22
CA PRO A 162 14.72 10.41 -11.78
C PRO A 162 13.69 11.33 -11.11
N GLU A 163 13.29 12.42 -11.76
CA GLU A 163 12.38 13.40 -11.17
C GLU A 163 11.00 12.79 -10.89
N ILE A 164 10.58 11.79 -11.66
CA ILE A 164 9.32 11.06 -11.43
C ILE A 164 9.42 10.22 -10.16
N LYS A 165 10.56 9.55 -9.97
CA LYS A 165 10.81 8.74 -8.78
C LYS A 165 10.91 9.59 -7.53
N GLU A 166 11.61 10.72 -7.64
CA GLU A 166 11.80 11.68 -6.58
C GLU A 166 10.47 12.27 -6.09
N ARG A 167 9.51 12.57 -6.98
CA ARG A 167 8.18 13.05 -6.56
C ARG A 167 7.49 12.10 -5.59
N ALA A 168 7.42 10.83 -5.95
CA ALA A 168 6.77 9.81 -5.11
C ALA A 168 7.55 9.54 -3.83
N TRP A 169 8.89 9.55 -3.91
CA TRP A 169 9.75 9.43 -2.74
C TRP A 169 9.55 10.59 -1.77
N ASN A 170 9.63 11.83 -2.26
CA ASN A 170 9.44 13.05 -1.48
C ASN A 170 8.05 13.12 -0.87
N ARG A 171 7.02 12.69 -1.62
CA ARG A 171 5.65 12.61 -1.12
C ARG A 171 5.53 11.67 0.08
N ALA A 172 6.16 10.50 0.01
CA ALA A 172 6.17 9.53 1.10
C ALA A 172 6.98 9.99 2.30
N VAL A 173 8.14 10.60 2.08
CA VAL A 173 8.94 11.20 3.16
C VAL A 173 8.16 12.30 3.86
N ALA A 174 7.50 13.19 3.11
CA ALA A 174 6.65 14.23 3.68
C ALA A 174 5.49 13.62 4.50
N PHE A 175 4.79 12.62 3.96
CA PHE A 175 3.72 11.92 4.67
C PHE A 175 4.19 11.33 6.01
N LEU A 176 5.34 10.63 6.00
CA LEU A 176 5.90 10.02 7.21
C LEU A 176 6.33 11.09 8.22
N ARG A 177 7.00 12.14 7.77
CA ARG A 177 7.39 13.27 8.62
C ARG A 177 6.18 13.89 9.30
N ASP A 178 5.12 14.17 8.54
CA ASP A 178 3.89 14.76 9.07
C ASP A 178 3.18 13.80 10.03
N THR A 179 3.17 12.50 9.71
CA THR A 179 2.60 11.45 10.58
C THR A 179 3.34 11.40 11.92
N TYR A 180 4.67 11.40 11.91
CA TYR A 180 5.42 11.36 13.15
C TYR A 180 5.31 12.66 13.96
N ALA A 181 5.23 13.81 13.29
CA ALA A 181 5.04 15.10 13.96
C ALA A 181 3.73 15.15 14.76
N LEU A 182 2.64 14.57 14.23
CA LEU A 182 1.37 14.42 14.95
C LEU A 182 1.49 13.57 16.23
N HIS A 183 2.54 12.76 16.34
CA HIS A 183 2.83 11.92 17.50
C HIS A 183 4.03 12.41 18.33
N GLY A 184 4.41 13.68 18.17
CA GLY A 184 5.43 14.32 18.99
C GLY A 184 6.88 13.97 18.61
N TRP A 185 7.11 13.41 17.41
CA TRP A 185 8.45 13.18 16.88
C TRP A 185 8.70 14.02 15.64
N THR A 186 9.74 14.85 15.69
CA THR A 186 10.17 15.67 14.56
C THR A 186 11.51 15.17 14.04
N TRP A 187 11.61 14.94 12.74
CA TRP A 187 12.87 14.57 12.11
C TRP A 187 13.75 15.82 11.98
N THR A 188 14.82 15.91 12.75
CA THR A 188 15.89 16.89 12.55
C THR A 188 16.96 16.25 11.66
N ALA A 189 17.12 16.79 10.46
CA ALA A 189 18.20 16.41 9.54
C ALA A 189 19.55 16.93 10.03
#